data_AF-A0A349YP40-F1
#
_entry.id   AF-A0A349YP40-F1
#
_cell.length_a   1.000
_cell.length_b   1.000
_cell.length_c   1.000
_cell.angle_alpha   90.00
_cell.angle_beta   90.00
_cell.angle_gamma   90.00
#
_symmetry.space_group_name_H-M   'P 1'
#
loop_
_entity.id
_entity.type
_entity.pdbx_description
1 polymer ?
#
loop_
_entity_poly.entity_id
_entity_poly.type
_entity_poly.pdbx_seq_one_letter_code
_entity_poly.pdbx_strand_id
1 'polypeptide(L)' 'MESIFNEIKELGIVPVVVLDDVKDARPLAKALCDGGLPCAEVTFRTNAAEESIRIMSEKYPDMLIGAGTVLTTD' A
#
# COMPACT_ATOMS: atom_id res chain seq x y z
N MET A 1 7.29 -14.01 -7.30
CA MET A 1 7.47 -13.92 -5.83
C MET A 1 8.88 -13.47 -5.49
N GLU A 2 9.93 -14.08 -6.07
CA GLU A 2 11.31 -13.57 -5.93
C GLU A 2 11.46 -12.09 -6.28
N SER A 3 10.79 -11.60 -7.33
CA SER A 3 10.80 -10.18 -7.71
C SER A 3 10.32 -9.25 -6.59
N ILE A 4 9.22 -9.61 -5.91
CA ILE A 4 8.64 -8.83 -4.81
C ILE A 4 9.60 -8.80 -3.61
N PHE A 5 10.19 -9.95 -3.25
CA PHE A 5 11.16 -10.00 -2.15
C PHE A 5 12.41 -9.16 -2.43
N ASN A 6 12.86 -9.12 -3.70
CA ASN A 6 13.97 -8.26 -4.10
C ASN A 6 13.59 -6.77 -4.00
N GLU A 7 12.42 -6.35 -4.49
CA GLU A 7 11.95 -4.96 -4.35
C GLU A 7 11.86 -4.52 -2.88
N ILE A 8 11.25 -5.35 -2.02
CA ILE A 8 11.15 -5.06 -0.58
C ILE A 8 12.55 -4.93 0.05
N LYS A 9 13.49 -5.79 -0.34
CA LYS A 9 14.87 -5.75 0.16
C LYS A 9 15.59 -4.45 -0.25
N GLU A 10 15.43 -4.01 -1.49
CA GLU A 10 16.03 -2.76 -1.99
C GLU A 10 15.42 -1.53 -1.32
N LEU A 11 14.10 -1.54 -1.05
CA LEU A 11 13.42 -0.46 -0.33
C LEU A 11 13.76 -0.41 1.17
N GLY A 12 14.08 -1.57 1.77
CA GLY A 12 14.57 -1.72 3.15
C GLY A 12 13.52 -1.53 4.25
N ILE A 13 12.43 -0.80 3.99
CA ILE A 13 11.33 -0.54 4.93
C ILE A 13 9.99 -0.73 4.20
N VAL A 14 8.99 -1.27 4.89
CA VAL A 14 7.61 -1.36 4.41
C VAL A 14 6.68 -0.62 5.39
N PRO A 15 6.05 0.50 4.99
CA PRO A 15 5.04 1.16 5.80
C PRO A 15 3.80 0.28 5.94
N VAL A 16 3.40 0.00 7.18
CA VAL A 16 2.12 -0.64 7.48
C VAL A 16 1.10 0.46 7.79
N VAL A 17 0.06 0.55 6.96
CA VAL A 17 -0.86 1.69 6.93
C VAL A 17 -2.25 1.26 7.39
N VAL A 18 -2.85 2.10 8.23
CA VAL A 18 -4.28 2.09 8.55
C VAL A 18 -4.86 3.39 8.03
N LEU A 19 -5.90 3.31 7.18
CA LEU A 19 -6.59 4.49 6.63
C LEU A 19 -8.04 4.47 7.11
N ASP A 20 -8.49 5.54 7.76
CA ASP A 20 -9.89 5.65 8.21
C ASP A 20 -10.81 6.23 7.12
N ASP A 21 -10.29 7.10 6.24
CA ASP A 21 -11.00 7.67 5.09
C ASP A 21 -10.21 7.42 3.79
N VAL A 22 -10.91 6.99 2.74
CA VAL A 22 -10.35 6.73 1.41
C VAL A 22 -9.69 7.96 0.78
N LYS A 23 -10.09 9.17 1.20
CA LYS A 23 -9.51 10.44 0.71
C LYS A 23 -8.02 10.57 1.00
N ASP A 24 -7.54 9.89 2.05
CA ASP A 24 -6.14 9.95 2.47
C ASP A 24 -5.24 9.02 1.64
N ALA A 25 -5.81 8.06 0.91
CA ALA A 25 -5.06 7.08 0.13
C ALA A 25 -4.18 7.72 -0.95
N ARG A 26 -4.75 8.60 -1.78
CA ARG A 26 -4.03 9.29 -2.86
C ARG A 26 -2.92 10.23 -2.35
N PRO A 27 -3.15 11.14 -1.38
CA PRO A 27 -2.10 12.01 -0.88
C PRO A 27 -1.01 11.22 -0.15
N LEU A 28 -1.34 10.14 0.57
CA LEU A 28 -0.34 9.29 1.21
C LEU A 28 0.54 8.57 0.19
N ALA A 29 -0.06 7.91 -0.81
CA ALA A 29 0.73 7.27 -1.87
C ALA A 29 1.63 8.28 -2.59
N LYS A 30 1.13 9.50 -2.85
CA LYS A 30 1.96 10.57 -3.40
C LYS A 30 3.20 10.83 -2.55
N ALA A 31 2.99 11.02 -1.25
CA ALA A 31 4.07 11.35 -0.33
C ALA A 31 5.10 10.23 -0.22
N LEU A 32 4.66 8.98 -0.23
CA LEU A 32 5.52 7.80 -0.24
C LEU A 32 6.37 7.71 -1.51
N CYS A 33 5.76 7.86 -2.69
CA CYS A 33 6.48 7.89 -3.96
C CYS A 33 7.46 9.06 -4.05
N ASP A 34 7.03 10.28 -3.71
CA ASP A 34 7.89 11.47 -3.71
C ASP A 34 9.05 11.34 -2.71
N GLY A 35 8.83 10.62 -1.61
CA GLY A 35 9.82 10.33 -0.57
C GLY A 35 10.79 9.20 -0.90
N GLY A 36 10.70 8.61 -2.09
CA GLY A 36 11.58 7.50 -2.51
C GLY A 36 11.23 6.16 -1.87
N LEU A 37 10.02 6.03 -1.29
CA LEU A 37 9.52 4.79 -0.69
C LEU A 37 8.22 4.35 -1.38
N PRO A 38 8.27 3.92 -2.66
CA PRO A 38 7.09 3.53 -3.43
C PRO A 38 6.56 2.14 -2.99
N CYS A 39 6.27 1.94 -1.70
CA CYS A 39 5.58 0.76 -1.20
C CYS A 39 4.71 1.05 0.03
N ALA A 40 3.69 0.22 0.24
CA ALA A 40 2.89 0.20 1.46
C ALA A 40 2.11 -1.12 1.62
N GLU A 41 1.92 -1.55 2.86
CA GLU A 41 0.93 -2.57 3.23
C GLU A 41 -0.30 -1.85 3.81
N VAL A 42 -1.44 -1.90 3.14
CA VAL A 42 -2.71 -1.35 3.66
C VAL A 42 -3.45 -2.44 4.42
N THR A 43 -3.69 -2.22 5.70
CA THR A 43 -4.34 -3.22 6.56
C THR A 43 -5.86 -3.22 6.40
N PHE A 44 -6.46 -4.41 6.31
CA PHE A 44 -7.91 -4.65 6.34
C PHE A 44 -8.49 -4.52 7.77
N ARG A 45 -8.14 -3.42 8.45
CA ARG A 45 -8.65 -3.08 9.79
C ARG A 45 -9.76 -2.02 9.74
N THR A 46 -9.99 -1.42 8.59
CA THR A 46 -11.01 -0.41 8.34
C THR A 46 -11.76 -0.72 7.05
N ASN A 47 -12.97 -0.19 6.90
CA ASN A 47 -13.76 -0.34 5.68
C ASN A 47 -13.16 0.41 4.47
N ALA A 48 -12.20 1.30 4.70
CA ALA A 48 -11.55 2.08 3.65
C ALA A 48 -10.43 1.32 2.93
N ALA A 49 -9.99 0.16 3.44
CA ALA A 49 -8.81 -0.55 2.95
C ALA A 49 -8.89 -0.92 1.46
N GLU A 50 -9.99 -1.55 1.03
CA GLU A 50 -10.16 -2.01 -0.35
C GLU A 50 -10.09 -0.86 -1.36
N GLU A 51 -10.89 0.19 -1.14
CA GLU A 51 -10.93 1.35 -2.03
C GLU A 51 -9.61 2.13 -2.01
N SER A 52 -8.94 2.17 -0.84
CA SER A 52 -7.62 2.80 -0.74
C SER A 52 -6.59 2.06 -1.59
N ILE A 53 -6.54 0.72 -1.53
CA ILE A 53 -5.66 -0.10 -2.38
C ILE A 53 -5.95 0.16 -3.86
N ARG A 54 -7.23 0.21 -4.25
CA ARG A 54 -7.65 0.50 -5.63
C ARG A 54 -7.15 1.87 -6.10
N ILE A 55 -7.41 2.93 -5.32
CA ILE A 55 -6.97 4.29 -5.64
C ILE A 55 -5.44 4.36 -5.73
N MET A 56 -4.72 3.78 -4.78
CA MET A 56 -3.27 3.83 -4.75
C MET A 56 -2.66 3.11 -5.96
N SER A 57 -3.15 1.92 -6.29
CA SER A 57 -2.66 1.13 -7.42
C SER A 57 -2.99 1.75 -8.79
N GLU A 58 -4.17 2.33 -8.96
CA GLU A 58 -4.55 3.01 -10.19
C GLU A 58 -3.79 4.33 -10.41
N LYS A 59 -3.51 5.08 -9.34
CA LYS A 59 -2.86 6.39 -9.44
C LYS A 59 -1.33 6.31 -9.42
N TYR A 60 -0.76 5.25 -8.84
CA TYR A 60 0.68 5.04 -8.70
C TYR A 60 1.02 3.60 -9.12
N PRO A 61 1.01 3.30 -10.42
CA PRO A 61 1.20 1.93 -10.93
C PRO A 61 2.59 1.34 -10.62
N ASP A 62 3.58 2.19 -10.35
CA ASP A 62 4.93 1.77 -9.97
C ASP A 62 5.09 1.52 -8.46
N MET A 63 4.02 1.74 -7.67
CA MET A 63 4.03 1.50 -6.23
C MET A 63 3.74 0.03 -5.91
N LEU A 64 4.59 -0.59 -5.10
CA LEU A 64 4.35 -1.93 -4.57
C LEU A 64 3.33 -1.88 -3.42
N ILE A 65 2.11 -2.34 -3.67
CA ILE A 65 1.01 -2.27 -2.69
C ILE A 65 0.64 -3.68 -2.21
N GLY A 66 0.58 -3.87 -0.90
CA GLY A 66 0.16 -5.11 -0.24
C GLY A 66 -1.16 -4.95 0.53
N ALA A 67 -1.92 -6.04 0.62
CA ALA A 67 -3.07 -6.16 1.51
C ALA A 67 -2.65 -6.85 2.82
N GLY A 68 -2.77 -6.12 3.93
CA GLY A 68 -2.41 -6.57 5.27
C GLY A 68 -3.60 -7.02 6.10
N THR A 69 -3.38 -7.82 7.14
CA THR A 69 -4.45 -8.27 8.07
C THR A 69 -5.64 -8.95 7.34
N VAL A 70 -5.38 -9.73 6.29
CA VAL A 70 -6.40 -10.54 5.61
C VAL A 70 -6.66 -11.79 6.45
N LEU A 71 -7.92 -11.99 6.88
CA LEU A 71 -8.31 -13.09 7.79
C LEU A 71 -9.32 -14.06 7.18
N THR A 72 -9.87 -13.73 6.02
CA THR A 72 -10.91 -14.50 5.33
C THR A 72 -10.48 -14.76 3.89
N THR A 73 -11.00 -15.84 3.30
CA THR A 73 -10.72 -16.26 1.92
C THR A 73 -11.95 -16.18 1.01
N ASP A 74 -13.09 -15.78 1.59
CA ASP A 74 -14.36 -15.64 0.89
C ASP A 74 -14.33 -14.51 -0.15
#